data_AF-A0A517PP29-F1
#
_entry.id   AF-A0A517PP29-F1
#
_cell.length_a   1.000
_cell.length_b   1.000
_cell.length_c   1.000
_cell.angle_alpha   90.00
_cell.angle_beta   90.00
_cell.angle_gamma   90.00
#
_symmetry.space_group_name_H-M   'P 1'
#
loop_
_entity.id
_entity.type
_entity.pdbx_description
1 polymer ?
#
loop_
_entity_poly.entity_id
_entity_poly.type
_entity_poly.pdbx_seq_one_letter_code
_entity_poly.pdbx_strand_id
1 'polypeptide(L)'
;MDRCCLTLLILSQLIFCVGTCFTTDAAETEPLTIKEINQIWQHRRERLQAMQVELSQETTSSKLRYMKSTIDDEDVPLTAEETRRYLHEQVEYNTQYSLLLDSPRFRFRSWGRHPYLQLKEMYNHDMTVTTDGQTAALSYQFRETTNITIYKEPVEPRILNCINLSPLYWSLLAGDPCTETSLDGFSPQKQIKQIQGLDCTVLEKTDKSGVSRLWVAPRDYECVVMQYERIKSGRKYFTYQFQYSNNMESGPLPTTWEVKQYQFYENQNYLTYASRFKVDSIKSNVTIHIEKFKMKLPPGAHVSDLRNPNPQGGELNYIVQEDSE
;
A
#
# COMPACT_ATOMS: atom_id res chain seq x y z
N MET A 1 -22.80 -50.83 -0.77
CA MET A 1 -22.11 -49.75 -0.06
C MET A 1 -22.01 -48.51 -0.98
N ASP A 2 -23.02 -48.27 -1.83
CA ASP A 2 -22.81 -47.53 -3.08
C ASP A 2 -23.62 -46.23 -3.21
N ARG A 3 -24.40 -45.86 -2.18
CA ARG A 3 -25.19 -44.62 -2.21
C ARG A 3 -24.48 -43.42 -1.58
N CYS A 4 -23.55 -43.62 -0.64
CA CYS A 4 -22.79 -42.52 -0.04
C CYS A 4 -21.67 -41.98 -0.93
N CYS A 5 -21.05 -42.84 -1.76
CA CYS A 5 -19.99 -42.41 -2.68
C CYS A 5 -20.54 -41.55 -3.83
N LEU A 6 -21.77 -41.82 -4.28
CA LEU A 6 -22.40 -41.07 -5.37
C LEU A 6 -22.81 -39.66 -4.94
N THR A 7 -23.33 -39.48 -3.71
CA THR A 7 -23.66 -38.16 -3.16
C THR A 7 -22.43 -37.32 -2.87
N LEU A 8 -21.32 -37.92 -2.43
CA LEU A 8 -20.04 -37.23 -2.25
C LEU A 8 -19.41 -36.78 -3.58
N LEU A 9 -19.53 -37.60 -4.64
CA LEU A 9 -19.10 -37.23 -6.00
C LEU A 9 -19.94 -36.09 -6.58
N ILE A 10 -21.26 -36.12 -6.40
CA ILE A 10 -22.16 -35.05 -6.87
C ILE A 10 -21.91 -33.75 -6.08
N LEU A 11 -21.66 -33.82 -4.76
CA LEU A 11 -21.29 -32.63 -3.97
C LEU A 11 -19.93 -32.06 -4.42
N SER A 12 -18.95 -32.92 -4.70
CA SER A 12 -17.64 -32.47 -5.20
C SER A 12 -17.75 -31.83 -6.59
N GLN A 13 -18.60 -32.36 -7.47
CA GLN A 13 -18.84 -31.77 -8.80
C GLN A 13 -19.68 -30.49 -8.74
N LEU A 14 -20.60 -30.34 -7.77
CA LEU A 14 -21.30 -29.07 -7.53
C LEU A 14 -20.38 -27.99 -6.97
N ILE A 15 -19.41 -28.33 -6.12
CA ILE A 15 -18.40 -27.38 -5.61
C ILE A 15 -17.45 -26.95 -6.74
N PHE A 16 -17.13 -27.84 -7.68
CA PHE A 16 -16.36 -27.48 -8.87
C PHE A 16 -17.17 -26.67 -9.90
N CYS A 17 -18.44 -26.99 -10.13
CA CYS A 17 -19.28 -26.29 -11.12
C CYS A 17 -19.70 -24.87 -10.67
N VAL A 18 -19.78 -24.59 -9.37
CA VAL A 18 -20.02 -23.21 -8.87
C VAL A 18 -18.73 -22.36 -8.98
N GLY A 19 -17.56 -22.99 -9.06
CA GLY A 19 -16.27 -22.33 -9.24
C GLY A 19 -15.90 -21.98 -10.69
N THR A 20 -16.59 -22.51 -11.70
CA THR A 20 -16.13 -22.45 -13.10
C THR A 20 -16.86 -21.44 -14.01
N CYS A 21 -17.84 -20.67 -13.53
CA CYS A 21 -18.75 -19.99 -14.48
C CYS A 21 -19.13 -18.51 -14.24
N PHE A 22 -18.50 -17.75 -13.34
CA PHE A 22 -19.04 -16.42 -13.01
C PHE A 22 -18.30 -15.19 -13.53
N THR A 23 -17.07 -15.27 -14.04
CA THR A 23 -16.29 -14.05 -14.33
C THR A 23 -15.85 -13.86 -15.78
N THR A 24 -15.82 -14.92 -16.60
CA THR A 24 -15.41 -14.80 -18.00
C THR A 24 -16.54 -14.43 -18.95
N ASP A 25 -17.77 -14.92 -18.76
CA ASP A 25 -18.86 -14.67 -19.72
C ASP A 25 -19.62 -13.35 -19.51
N ALA A 26 -19.68 -12.83 -18.27
CA ALA A 26 -20.39 -11.59 -17.96
C ALA A 26 -19.59 -10.31 -18.26
N ALA A 27 -18.28 -10.45 -18.46
CA ALA A 27 -17.34 -9.35 -18.60
C ALA A 27 -17.27 -8.73 -20.02
N GLU A 28 -17.76 -9.42 -21.05
CA GLU A 28 -17.54 -8.98 -22.44
C GLU A 28 -18.52 -7.89 -22.91
N THR A 29 -19.64 -7.66 -22.22
CA THR A 29 -20.65 -6.68 -22.68
C THR A 29 -21.22 -5.75 -21.62
N GLU A 30 -21.03 -5.99 -20.32
CA GLU A 30 -21.59 -5.15 -19.26
C GLU A 30 -20.55 -4.77 -18.19
N PRO A 31 -20.64 -3.56 -17.58
CA PRO A 31 -19.81 -3.22 -16.43
C PRO A 31 -20.07 -4.15 -15.24
N LEU A 32 -18.99 -4.60 -14.59
CA LEU A 32 -19.06 -5.40 -13.36
C LEU A 32 -19.81 -4.64 -12.27
N THR A 33 -20.65 -5.36 -11.53
CA THR A 33 -21.32 -4.80 -10.35
C THR A 33 -20.36 -4.75 -9.16
N ILE A 34 -20.62 -3.82 -8.22
CA ILE A 34 -19.85 -3.72 -6.96
C ILE A 34 -19.89 -5.04 -6.18
N LYS A 35 -21.02 -5.76 -6.24
CA LYS A 35 -21.19 -7.04 -5.54
C LYS A 35 -20.24 -8.10 -6.09
N GLU A 36 -20.17 -8.24 -7.42
CA GLU A 36 -19.27 -9.20 -8.08
C GLU A 36 -17.80 -8.87 -7.76
N ILE A 37 -17.41 -7.60 -7.87
CA ILE A 37 -16.04 -7.16 -7.56
C ILE A 37 -15.68 -7.50 -6.12
N ASN A 38 -16.54 -7.17 -5.15
CA ASN A 38 -16.28 -7.45 -3.74
C ASN A 38 -16.19 -8.94 -3.43
N GLN A 39 -17.02 -9.78 -4.08
CA GLN A 39 -16.96 -11.24 -3.92
C GLN A 39 -15.64 -11.80 -4.44
N ILE A 40 -15.20 -11.38 -5.63
CA ILE A 40 -13.93 -11.82 -6.22
C ILE A 40 -12.74 -11.38 -5.35
N TRP A 41 -12.73 -10.13 -4.91
CA TRP A 41 -11.67 -9.62 -4.05
C TRP A 41 -11.65 -10.30 -2.69
N GLN A 42 -12.80 -10.66 -2.13
CA GLN A 42 -12.86 -11.45 -0.91
C GLN A 42 -12.15 -12.79 -1.08
N HIS A 43 -12.47 -13.56 -2.13
CA HIS A 43 -11.80 -14.83 -2.39
C HIS A 43 -10.30 -14.67 -2.62
N ARG A 44 -9.88 -13.60 -3.31
CA ARG A 44 -8.46 -13.27 -3.48
C ARG A 44 -7.77 -13.02 -2.14
N ARG A 45 -8.37 -12.22 -1.25
CA ARG A 45 -7.83 -11.97 0.10
C ARG A 45 -7.70 -13.26 0.90
N GLU A 46 -8.70 -14.13 0.86
CA GLU A 46 -8.68 -15.44 1.56
C GLU A 46 -7.52 -16.34 1.10
N ARG A 47 -7.13 -16.25 -0.18
CA ARG A 47 -5.94 -16.97 -0.69
C ARG A 47 -4.62 -16.25 -0.37
N LEU A 48 -4.62 -14.92 -0.30
CA LEU A 48 -3.41 -14.11 -0.07
C LEU A 48 -3.22 -13.72 1.41
N GLN A 49 -3.54 -14.61 2.34
CA GLN A 49 -3.41 -14.34 3.78
C GLN A 49 -1.95 -14.30 4.27
N ALA A 50 -1.07 -15.06 3.61
CA ALA A 50 0.35 -15.11 3.93
C ALA A 50 1.20 -14.84 2.69
N MET A 51 2.02 -13.80 2.74
CA MET A 51 2.90 -13.41 1.63
C MET A 51 4.21 -12.77 2.09
N GLN A 52 5.22 -12.92 1.24
CA GLN A 52 6.44 -12.13 1.27
C GLN A 52 6.56 -11.35 -0.04
N VAL A 53 6.81 -10.04 0.06
CA VAL A 53 6.94 -9.14 -1.07
C VAL A 53 8.20 -8.29 -0.90
N GLU A 54 9.01 -8.21 -1.96
CA GLU A 54 10.17 -7.32 -2.04
C GLU A 54 9.99 -6.37 -3.23
N LEU A 55 10.21 -5.08 -3.02
CA LEU A 55 9.98 -4.04 -4.02
C LEU A 55 11.14 -3.04 -4.08
N SER A 56 11.43 -2.59 -5.29
CA SER A 56 12.26 -1.43 -5.56
C SER A 56 11.40 -0.27 -6.01
N GLN A 57 11.75 0.94 -5.57
CA GLN A 57 11.07 2.17 -5.95
C GLN A 57 12.08 3.20 -6.42
N GLU A 58 11.86 3.70 -7.62
CA GLU A 58 12.51 4.90 -8.16
C GLU A 58 11.57 6.08 -7.96
N THR A 59 12.09 7.20 -7.42
CA THR A 59 11.30 8.40 -7.14
C THR A 59 11.92 9.63 -7.77
N THR A 60 11.09 10.45 -8.41
CA THR A 60 11.39 11.81 -8.84
C THR A 60 10.43 12.75 -8.12
N SER A 61 10.92 13.69 -7.32
CA SER A 61 10.08 14.63 -6.60
C SER A 61 10.53 16.07 -6.81
N SER A 62 9.57 16.99 -6.87
CA SER A 62 9.84 18.41 -6.90
C SER A 62 10.58 18.83 -5.63
N LYS A 63 11.60 19.67 -5.79
CA LYS A 63 12.35 20.24 -4.67
C LYS A 63 11.46 21.04 -3.72
N LEU A 64 10.30 21.52 -4.18
CA LEU A 64 9.39 22.34 -3.39
C LEU A 64 9.06 21.68 -2.04
N ARG A 65 8.82 20.36 -2.02
CA ARG A 65 8.50 19.62 -0.80
C ARG A 65 9.59 19.74 0.27
N TYR A 66 10.85 19.78 -0.14
CA TYR A 66 12.00 19.83 0.76
C TYR A 66 12.40 21.26 1.13
N MET A 67 12.02 22.23 0.30
CA MET A 67 12.29 23.64 0.55
C MET A 67 11.20 24.30 1.40
N LYS A 68 9.99 23.76 1.41
CA LYS A 68 8.86 24.27 2.18
C LYS A 68 8.82 23.81 3.63
N SER A 69 9.52 22.75 4.01
CA SER A 69 9.41 22.20 5.37
C SER A 69 10.73 22.33 6.13
N THR A 70 10.64 22.66 7.41
CA THR A 70 11.74 22.59 8.38
C THR A 70 11.71 21.29 9.18
N ILE A 71 12.76 21.03 9.97
CA ILE A 71 12.87 19.81 10.80
C ILE A 71 11.72 19.73 11.82
N ASP A 72 11.17 20.87 12.20
CA ASP A 72 10.05 21.01 13.14
C ASP A 72 8.69 21.08 12.42
N ASP A 73 8.64 20.62 11.15
CA ASP A 73 7.46 20.65 10.27
C ASP A 73 6.84 22.05 10.05
N GLU A 74 7.58 23.13 10.33
CA GLU A 74 7.14 24.49 10.01
C GLU A 74 7.29 24.80 8.52
N ASP A 75 6.26 25.44 7.96
CA ASP A 75 6.27 25.90 6.57
C ASP A 75 7.21 27.11 6.40
N VAL A 76 8.22 26.96 5.54
CA VAL A 76 9.10 28.06 5.11
C VAL A 76 8.33 28.92 4.10
N PRO A 77 8.18 30.24 4.35
CA PRO A 77 7.54 31.14 3.39
C PRO A 77 8.46 31.31 2.18
N LEU A 78 7.97 30.90 1.01
CA LEU A 78 8.67 31.04 -0.26
C LEU A 78 8.03 32.14 -1.10
N THR A 79 8.85 32.90 -1.83
CA THR A 79 8.35 33.81 -2.86
C THR A 79 7.66 33.04 -4.00
N ALA A 80 6.86 33.74 -4.81
CA ALA A 80 6.25 33.14 -6.00
C ALA A 80 7.30 32.62 -6.99
N GLU A 81 8.42 33.35 -7.14
CA GLU A 81 9.53 32.96 -8.00
C GLU A 81 10.23 31.70 -7.50
N GLU A 82 10.53 31.62 -6.19
CA GLU A 82 11.10 30.42 -5.57
C GLU A 82 10.16 29.23 -5.67
N THR A 83 8.87 29.44 -5.43
CA THR A 83 7.85 28.39 -5.58
C THR A 83 7.85 27.85 -7.01
N ARG A 84 7.85 28.73 -8.02
CA ARG A 84 7.89 28.33 -9.42
C ARG A 84 9.18 27.58 -9.76
N ARG A 85 10.33 28.08 -9.31
CA ARG A 85 11.63 27.42 -9.50
C ARG A 85 11.63 26.02 -8.92
N TYR A 86 11.24 25.86 -7.66
CA TYR A 86 11.30 24.56 -6.99
C TYR A 86 10.20 23.58 -7.44
N LEU A 87 9.10 24.06 -8.02
CA LEU A 87 8.14 23.20 -8.72
C LEU A 87 8.75 22.52 -9.95
N HIS A 88 9.66 23.19 -10.65
CA HIS A 88 10.34 22.64 -11.83
C HIS A 88 11.56 21.80 -11.47
N GLU A 89 12.36 22.23 -10.50
CA GLU A 89 13.53 21.48 -10.08
C GLU A 89 13.14 20.16 -9.41
N GLN A 90 13.79 19.07 -9.81
CA GLN A 90 13.53 17.74 -9.30
C GLN A 90 14.71 17.21 -8.48
N VAL A 91 14.42 16.27 -7.59
CA VAL A 91 15.38 15.41 -6.92
C VAL A 91 14.97 13.96 -7.14
N GLU A 92 15.96 13.11 -7.34
CA GLU A 92 15.76 11.68 -7.57
C GLU A 92 16.37 10.86 -6.45
N TYR A 93 15.69 9.80 -6.05
CA TYR A 93 16.16 8.88 -5.02
C TYR A 93 15.45 7.54 -5.10
N ASN A 94 16.06 6.52 -4.50
CA ASN A 94 15.58 5.16 -4.54
C ASN A 94 15.28 4.64 -3.14
N THR A 95 14.18 3.90 -3.04
CA THR A 95 13.74 3.22 -1.81
C THR A 95 13.55 1.74 -2.10
N GLN A 96 13.87 0.92 -1.12
CA GLN A 96 13.62 -0.51 -1.12
C GLN A 96 12.56 -0.82 -0.07
N TYR A 97 11.74 -1.83 -0.34
CA TYR A 97 10.67 -2.25 0.55
C TYR A 97 10.63 -3.77 0.70
N SER A 98 10.37 -4.21 1.93
CA SER A 98 10.09 -5.61 2.26
C SER A 98 8.79 -5.66 3.04
N LEU A 99 7.89 -6.54 2.65
CA LEU A 99 6.62 -6.81 3.34
C LEU A 99 6.52 -8.30 3.62
N LEU A 100 6.34 -8.63 4.89
CA LEU A 100 5.84 -9.91 5.36
C LEU A 100 4.41 -9.70 5.83
N LEU A 101 3.49 -10.52 5.35
CA LEU A 101 2.11 -10.55 5.78
C LEU A 101 1.76 -11.98 6.18
N ASP A 102 1.10 -12.13 7.31
CA ASP A 102 0.47 -13.35 7.80
C ASP A 102 -0.72 -12.92 8.67
N SER A 103 -1.77 -12.47 7.98
CA SER A 103 -2.84 -11.63 8.54
C SER A 103 -3.40 -12.19 9.86
N PRO A 104 -3.57 -11.35 10.90
CA PRO A 104 -3.40 -9.88 10.93
C PRO A 104 -1.96 -9.42 11.16
N ARG A 105 -0.99 -10.33 11.22
CA ARG A 105 0.42 -10.00 11.47
C ARG A 105 1.04 -9.43 10.22
N PHE A 106 1.85 -8.40 10.37
CA PHE A 106 2.65 -7.90 9.26
C PHE A 106 3.97 -7.32 9.75
N ARG A 107 4.96 -7.33 8.87
CA ARG A 107 6.20 -6.59 9.03
C ARG A 107 6.49 -5.88 7.72
N PHE A 108 6.55 -4.57 7.77
CA PHE A 108 6.94 -3.72 6.66
C PHE A 108 8.28 -3.06 6.99
N ARG A 109 9.23 -3.09 6.05
CA ARG A 109 10.46 -2.31 6.13
C ARG A 109 10.60 -1.47 4.87
N SER A 110 11.06 -0.24 5.03
CA SER A 110 11.49 0.65 3.96
C SER A 110 12.89 1.14 4.25
N TRP A 111 13.79 1.09 3.28
CA TRP A 111 15.15 1.60 3.46
C TRP A 111 15.73 2.17 2.17
N GLY A 112 16.69 3.08 2.29
CA GLY A 112 17.31 3.73 1.14
C GLY A 112 17.99 5.03 1.53
N ARG A 113 18.32 5.86 0.53
CA ARG A 113 18.82 7.21 0.76
C ARG A 113 17.75 8.22 0.41
N HIS A 114 17.39 9.08 1.36
CA HIS A 114 16.34 10.09 1.16
C HIS A 114 16.94 11.50 1.19
N PRO A 115 16.37 12.44 0.41
CA PRO A 115 16.76 13.84 0.49
C PRO A 115 16.36 14.41 1.85
N TYR A 116 17.32 15.03 2.52
CA TYR A 116 17.04 15.77 3.75
C TYR A 116 16.38 17.11 3.42
N LEU A 117 15.75 17.73 4.41
CA LEU A 117 15.15 19.05 4.27
C LEU A 117 16.19 20.08 3.83
N GLN A 118 15.74 21.04 3.02
CA GLN A 118 16.59 22.02 2.33
C GLN A 118 17.66 21.40 1.41
N LEU A 119 17.59 20.08 1.15
CA LEU A 119 18.44 19.34 0.22
C LEU A 119 19.95 19.48 0.49
N LYS A 120 20.33 19.73 1.75
CA LYS A 120 21.74 19.88 2.16
C LYS A 120 22.51 18.59 2.03
N GLU A 121 21.84 17.47 2.28
CA GLU A 121 22.43 16.14 2.25
C GLU A 121 21.37 15.06 1.96
N MET A 122 21.85 13.85 1.73
CA MET A 122 21.03 12.64 1.63
C MET A 122 21.31 11.78 2.86
N TYR A 123 20.28 11.44 3.63
CA TYR A 123 20.41 10.62 4.84
C TYR A 123 20.02 9.16 4.57
N ASN A 124 20.54 8.26 5.40
CA ASN A 124 20.12 6.86 5.39
C ASN A 124 18.76 6.75 6.08
N HIS A 125 17.75 6.42 5.30
CA HIS A 125 16.42 6.11 5.80
C HIS A 125 16.34 4.60 6.02
N ASP A 126 15.92 4.19 7.21
CA ASP A 126 15.54 2.81 7.51
C ASP A 126 14.39 2.87 8.51
N MET A 127 13.24 2.38 8.10
CA MET A 127 12.03 2.38 8.90
C MET A 127 11.37 1.01 8.80
N THR A 128 11.05 0.43 9.96
CA THR A 128 10.29 -0.81 10.08
C THR A 128 9.01 -0.57 10.87
N VAL A 129 7.88 -1.03 10.35
CA VAL A 129 6.60 -1.12 11.06
C VAL A 129 6.25 -2.60 11.20
N THR A 130 5.86 -3.04 12.39
CA THR A 130 5.52 -4.46 12.61
C THR A 130 4.39 -4.62 13.60
N THR A 131 3.58 -5.66 13.42
CA THR A 131 2.58 -6.13 14.39
C THR A 131 2.62 -7.64 14.45
N ASP A 132 2.59 -8.18 15.66
CA ASP A 132 2.44 -9.62 15.92
C ASP A 132 0.98 -10.01 16.18
N GLY A 133 0.04 -9.07 15.96
CA GLY A 133 -1.39 -9.24 16.19
C GLY A 133 -1.83 -8.89 17.61
N GLN A 134 -0.91 -8.67 18.55
CA GLN A 134 -1.19 -8.24 19.92
C GLN A 134 -0.59 -6.88 20.22
N THR A 135 0.66 -6.69 19.81
CA THR A 135 1.42 -5.46 19.96
C THR A 135 1.92 -5.02 18.61
N ALA A 136 2.25 -3.75 18.53
CA ALA A 136 2.86 -3.25 17.34
C ALA A 136 3.95 -2.23 17.64
N ALA A 137 4.88 -2.08 16.71
CA ALA A 137 6.04 -1.24 16.89
C ALA A 137 6.44 -0.55 15.59
N LEU A 138 6.91 0.68 15.74
CA LEU A 138 7.58 1.46 14.72
C LEU A 138 9.05 1.61 15.13
N SER A 139 9.97 1.30 14.23
CA SER A 139 11.39 1.55 14.38
C SER A 139 11.83 2.44 13.22
N TYR A 140 12.58 3.50 13.49
CA TYR A 140 13.19 4.32 12.45
C TYR A 140 14.58 4.79 12.85
N GLN A 141 15.47 4.90 11.87
CA GLN A 141 16.79 5.47 12.06
C GLN A 141 16.76 6.98 11.77
N PHE A 142 17.23 7.79 12.72
CA PHE A 142 17.40 9.22 12.54
C PHE A 142 18.76 9.64 13.11
N ARG A 143 19.61 10.26 12.28
CA ARG A 143 20.98 10.68 12.64
C ARG A 143 21.75 9.58 13.38
N GLU A 144 21.77 8.39 12.79
CA GLU A 144 22.44 7.18 13.30
C GLU A 144 21.81 6.56 14.56
N THR A 145 20.95 7.28 15.28
CA THR A 145 20.17 6.73 16.40
C THR A 145 18.94 5.95 15.90
N THR A 146 18.76 4.74 16.42
CA THR A 146 17.54 3.96 16.20
C THR A 146 16.51 4.34 17.26
N ASN A 147 15.36 4.82 16.82
CA ASN A 147 14.23 5.18 17.67
C ASN A 147 13.13 4.13 17.48
N ILE A 148 12.56 3.64 18.57
CA ILE A 148 11.54 2.60 18.57
C ILE A 148 10.37 3.04 19.42
N THR A 149 9.17 3.05 18.85
CA THR A 149 7.93 3.25 19.60
C THR A 149 7.19 1.92 19.64
N ILE A 150 6.79 1.47 20.83
CA ILE A 150 5.98 0.27 21.03
C ILE A 150 4.59 0.68 21.49
N TYR A 151 3.57 0.26 20.74
CA TYR A 151 2.19 0.65 20.95
C TYR A 151 1.45 -0.34 21.85
N LYS A 152 0.53 0.18 22.67
CA LYS A 152 -0.32 -0.61 23.57
C LYS A 152 -1.28 -1.52 22.81
N GLU A 153 -1.77 -1.06 21.67
CA GLU A 153 -2.72 -1.78 20.83
C GLU A 153 -2.19 -1.84 19.40
N PRO A 154 -2.54 -2.90 18.64
CA PRO A 154 -2.13 -3.03 17.25
C PRO A 154 -2.85 -2.02 16.33
N VAL A 155 -3.72 -1.17 16.89
CA VAL A 155 -4.58 -0.23 16.17
C VAL A 155 -3.78 0.91 15.54
N GLU A 156 -2.63 1.30 16.10
CA GLU A 156 -1.87 2.47 15.62
C GLU A 156 -1.03 2.22 14.36
N PRO A 157 -0.34 1.09 14.18
CA PRO A 157 0.24 0.75 12.89
C PRO A 157 -0.69 -0.23 12.20
N ARG A 158 -1.80 0.29 11.67
CA ARG A 158 -2.39 -0.35 10.51
C ARG A 158 -1.37 -0.25 9.37
N ILE A 159 -1.47 -1.18 8.43
CA ILE A 159 -0.83 -1.13 7.10
C ILE A 159 -0.95 0.28 6.44
N LEU A 160 -1.97 1.05 6.84
CA LEU A 160 -2.31 2.43 6.45
C LEU A 160 -1.20 3.49 6.55
N ASN A 161 -0.30 3.44 7.53
CA ASN A 161 0.71 4.50 7.69
C ASN A 161 1.78 4.49 6.58
N CYS A 162 1.75 3.48 5.71
CA CYS A 162 2.66 3.36 4.57
C CYS A 162 1.95 3.82 3.29
N ILE A 163 1.61 5.11 3.20
CA ILE A 163 0.86 5.71 2.06
C ILE A 163 1.45 5.33 0.69
N ASN A 164 2.77 5.17 0.62
CA ASN A 164 3.47 4.79 -0.61
C ASN A 164 3.14 3.36 -1.10
N LEU A 165 2.56 2.52 -0.24
CA LEU A 165 2.14 1.15 -0.56
C LEU A 165 0.63 0.99 -0.77
N SER A 166 -0.16 2.07 -0.69
CA SER A 166 -1.58 2.02 -1.07
C SER A 166 -1.84 1.34 -2.44
N PRO A 167 -0.97 1.48 -3.47
CA PRO A 167 -1.10 0.70 -4.69
C PRO A 167 -1.05 -0.81 -4.46
N LEU A 168 -0.11 -1.29 -3.64
CA LEU A 168 0.03 -2.70 -3.33
C LEU A 168 -1.26 -3.25 -2.69
N TYR A 169 -1.90 -2.47 -1.82
CA TYR A 169 -3.16 -2.87 -1.19
C TYR A 169 -4.29 -2.96 -2.22
N TRP A 170 -4.44 -1.98 -3.11
CA TRP A 170 -5.41 -2.07 -4.21
C TRP A 170 -5.16 -3.27 -5.13
N SER A 171 -3.91 -3.69 -5.29
CA SER A 171 -3.55 -4.79 -6.18
C SER A 171 -3.68 -6.17 -5.55
N LEU A 172 -3.47 -6.32 -4.24
CA LEU A 172 -3.41 -7.63 -3.56
C LEU A 172 -4.52 -7.82 -2.52
N LEU A 173 -4.90 -6.75 -1.82
CA LEU A 173 -5.72 -6.78 -0.61
C LEU A 173 -6.93 -5.84 -0.70
N ALA A 174 -7.38 -5.51 -1.92
CA ALA A 174 -8.50 -4.60 -2.12
C ALA A 174 -9.73 -5.06 -1.32
N GLY A 175 -10.39 -4.16 -0.62
CA GLY A 175 -11.53 -4.46 0.25
C GLY A 175 -11.17 -4.98 1.64
N ASP A 176 -9.88 -5.05 2.00
CA ASP A 176 -9.47 -5.38 3.37
C ASP A 176 -9.79 -4.20 4.34
N PRO A 177 -10.50 -4.44 5.46
CA PRO A 177 -10.87 -3.39 6.42
C PRO A 177 -9.68 -2.61 7.01
N CYS A 178 -8.47 -3.19 6.98
CA CYS A 178 -7.26 -2.59 7.51
C CYS A 178 -6.47 -1.76 6.48
N THR A 179 -6.92 -1.66 5.22
CA THR A 179 -6.15 -1.04 4.12
C THR A 179 -6.78 0.21 3.49
N GLU A 180 -7.98 0.63 3.94
CA GLU A 180 -8.74 1.75 3.35
C GLU A 180 -9.05 1.60 1.85
N THR A 181 -8.93 0.38 1.30
CA THR A 181 -9.20 0.09 -0.11
C THR A 181 -10.60 -0.49 -0.34
N SER A 182 -11.61 0.01 0.39
CA SER A 182 -13.00 -0.42 0.21
C SER A 182 -13.69 0.28 -0.97
N LEU A 183 -14.74 -0.35 -1.49
CA LEU A 183 -15.62 0.24 -2.52
C LEU A 183 -16.74 1.10 -1.92
N ASP A 184 -16.65 1.48 -0.65
CA ASP A 184 -17.71 2.25 0.00
C ASP A 184 -17.87 3.64 -0.65
N GLY A 185 -19.08 3.89 -1.15
CA GLY A 185 -19.43 5.11 -1.87
C GLY A 185 -19.00 5.13 -3.34
N PHE A 186 -18.44 4.05 -3.88
CA PHE A 186 -18.20 3.89 -5.31
C PHE A 186 -19.46 3.38 -6.02
N SER A 187 -19.69 3.89 -7.23
CA SER A 187 -20.75 3.46 -8.14
C SER A 187 -20.18 3.15 -9.52
N PRO A 188 -20.61 2.05 -10.17
CA PRO A 188 -20.17 1.72 -11.52
C PRO A 188 -20.73 2.72 -12.52
N GLN A 189 -19.91 3.11 -13.49
CA GLN A 189 -20.30 3.93 -14.62
C GLN A 189 -20.81 3.03 -15.75
N LYS A 190 -21.75 3.55 -16.55
CA LYS A 190 -22.35 2.80 -17.67
C LYS A 190 -21.36 2.43 -18.78
N GLN A 191 -20.21 3.08 -18.83
CA GLN A 191 -19.24 2.93 -19.91
C GLN A 191 -18.06 2.09 -19.45
N ILE A 192 -17.73 1.09 -20.27
CA ILE A 192 -16.45 0.38 -20.20
C ILE A 192 -15.37 1.28 -20.83
N LYS A 193 -14.16 1.25 -20.26
CA LYS A 193 -13.00 1.95 -20.82
C LYS A 193 -11.81 1.02 -20.95
N GLN A 194 -11.08 1.12 -22.04
CA GLN A 194 -9.86 0.35 -22.22
C GLN A 194 -8.67 0.99 -21.53
N ILE A 195 -7.97 0.19 -20.72
CA ILE A 195 -6.66 0.52 -20.15
C ILE A 195 -5.70 -0.60 -20.54
N GLN A 196 -4.61 -0.26 -21.23
CA GLN A 196 -3.61 -1.24 -21.69
C GLN A 196 -4.23 -2.37 -22.54
N GLY A 197 -5.26 -2.07 -23.33
CA GLY A 197 -5.98 -3.04 -24.16
C GLY A 197 -6.98 -3.93 -23.41
N LEU A 198 -7.19 -3.72 -22.10
CA LEU A 198 -8.16 -4.45 -21.30
C LEU A 198 -9.40 -3.60 -21.04
N ASP A 199 -10.58 -4.19 -21.27
CA ASP A 199 -11.86 -3.59 -20.94
C ASP A 199 -12.04 -3.47 -19.43
N CYS A 200 -12.18 -2.24 -18.95
CA CYS A 200 -12.31 -1.95 -17.53
C CYS A 200 -13.69 -1.39 -17.20
N THR A 201 -14.28 -1.91 -16.14
CA THR A 201 -15.37 -1.26 -15.42
C THR A 201 -14.83 -0.03 -14.70
N VAL A 202 -15.45 1.13 -14.91
CA VAL A 202 -15.07 2.37 -14.22
C VAL A 202 -15.96 2.54 -13.00
N LEU A 203 -15.37 2.57 -11.81
CA LEU A 203 -16.06 2.93 -10.58
C LEU A 203 -15.73 4.39 -10.24
N GLU A 204 -16.74 5.15 -9.82
CA GLU A 204 -16.56 6.54 -9.42
C GLU A 204 -17.17 6.81 -8.03
N LYS A 205 -16.44 7.56 -7.21
CA LYS A 205 -16.88 8.08 -5.92
C LYS A 205 -16.66 9.57 -5.89
N THR A 206 -17.67 10.34 -5.48
CA THR A 206 -17.54 11.78 -5.27
C THR A 206 -17.72 12.11 -3.78
N ASP A 207 -16.76 12.82 -3.20
CA ASP A 207 -16.80 13.28 -1.82
C ASP A 207 -16.27 14.72 -1.70
N LYS A 208 -16.20 15.26 -0.47
CA LYS A 208 -15.74 16.63 -0.19
C LYS A 208 -14.32 16.91 -0.71
N SER A 209 -13.52 15.88 -0.92
CA SER A 209 -12.13 15.98 -1.38
C SER A 209 -12.01 15.93 -2.90
N GLY A 210 -13.11 15.66 -3.62
CA GLY A 210 -13.16 15.57 -5.07
C GLY A 210 -13.74 14.26 -5.59
N VAL A 211 -13.30 13.86 -6.78
CA VAL A 211 -13.75 12.65 -7.46
C VAL A 211 -12.63 11.62 -7.46
N SER A 212 -12.92 10.42 -6.99
CA SER A 212 -12.04 9.25 -7.11
C SER A 212 -12.57 8.32 -8.19
N ARG A 213 -11.69 7.81 -9.05
CA ARG A 213 -12.02 6.84 -10.10
C ARG A 213 -11.13 5.62 -10.01
N LEU A 214 -11.72 4.45 -10.20
CA LEU A 214 -11.04 3.16 -10.21
C LEU A 214 -11.40 2.43 -11.50
N TRP A 215 -10.41 1.88 -12.19
CA TRP A 215 -10.61 1.06 -13.39
C TRP A 215 -10.33 -0.39 -13.00
N VAL A 216 -11.37 -1.20 -13.01
CA VAL A 216 -11.32 -2.61 -12.62
C VAL A 216 -11.49 -3.47 -13.88
N ALA A 217 -10.45 -4.21 -14.24
CA ALA A 217 -10.48 -5.14 -15.36
C ALA A 217 -10.75 -6.56 -14.87
N PRO A 218 -11.62 -7.34 -15.53
CA PRO A 218 -11.64 -8.78 -15.38
C PRO A 218 -10.36 -9.37 -15.97
N ARG A 219 -9.78 -10.37 -15.30
CA ARG A 219 -8.54 -11.02 -15.72
C ARG A 219 -8.47 -12.43 -15.15
N ASP A 220 -8.50 -13.44 -16.03
CA ASP A 220 -8.32 -14.86 -15.73
C ASP A 220 -8.94 -15.29 -14.38
N TYR A 221 -10.27 -15.35 -14.36
CA TYR A 221 -11.12 -15.70 -13.21
C TYR A 221 -11.16 -14.68 -12.06
N GLU A 222 -10.43 -13.58 -12.16
CA GLU A 222 -10.38 -12.50 -11.16
C GLU A 222 -10.73 -11.12 -11.73
N CYS A 223 -10.67 -10.10 -10.88
CA CYS A 223 -10.71 -8.70 -11.29
C CYS A 223 -9.64 -7.90 -10.56
N VAL A 224 -8.94 -7.03 -11.29
CA VAL A 224 -7.79 -6.27 -10.80
C VAL A 224 -7.95 -4.78 -11.06
N VAL A 225 -7.39 -3.96 -10.18
CA VAL A 225 -7.30 -2.53 -10.40
C VAL A 225 -6.20 -2.24 -11.42
N MET A 226 -6.56 -1.70 -12.58
CA MET A 226 -5.62 -1.28 -13.62
C MET A 226 -5.17 0.17 -13.45
N GLN A 227 -6.04 1.01 -12.89
CA GLN A 227 -5.78 2.42 -12.66
C GLN A 227 -6.60 2.95 -11.50
N TYR A 228 -6.04 3.91 -10.76
CA TYR A 228 -6.77 4.72 -9.78
C TYR A 228 -6.44 6.19 -10.05
N GLU A 229 -7.43 7.08 -9.96
CA GLU A 229 -7.21 8.52 -10.09
C GLU A 229 -7.99 9.29 -9.03
N ARG A 230 -7.40 10.38 -8.54
CA ARG A 230 -8.10 11.38 -7.73
C ARG A 230 -8.07 12.73 -8.45
N ILE A 231 -9.25 13.33 -8.58
CA ILE A 231 -9.49 14.60 -9.23
C ILE A 231 -9.98 15.58 -8.17
N LYS A 232 -9.30 16.70 -7.99
CA LYS A 232 -9.68 17.77 -7.07
C LYS A 232 -9.99 19.03 -7.88
N SER A 233 -11.16 19.62 -7.67
CA SER A 233 -11.61 20.83 -8.39
C SER A 233 -11.49 20.70 -9.92
N GLY A 234 -11.90 19.55 -10.47
CA GLY A 234 -11.83 19.27 -11.90
C GLY A 234 -10.43 18.99 -12.45
N ARG A 235 -9.40 18.92 -11.61
CA ARG A 235 -8.01 18.67 -12.02
C ARG A 235 -7.48 17.38 -11.43
N LYS A 236 -6.75 16.63 -12.27
CA LYS A 236 -6.02 15.44 -11.85
C LYS A 236 -5.02 15.83 -10.76
N TYR A 237 -5.20 15.26 -9.58
CA TYR A 237 -4.33 15.48 -8.42
C TYR A 237 -3.36 14.31 -8.26
N PHE A 238 -3.83 13.11 -8.55
CA PHE A 238 -3.10 11.90 -8.20
C PHE A 238 -3.51 10.71 -9.06
N THR A 239 -2.57 9.84 -9.41
CA THR A 239 -2.84 8.64 -10.22
C THR A 239 -1.97 7.45 -9.81
N TYR A 240 -2.56 6.26 -9.86
CA TYR A 240 -1.87 4.97 -9.91
C TYR A 240 -2.14 4.29 -11.24
N GLN A 241 -1.11 3.64 -11.80
CA GLN A 241 -1.26 2.78 -12.97
C GLN A 241 -0.51 1.47 -12.73
N PHE A 242 -1.17 0.34 -12.93
CA PHE A 242 -0.64 -0.97 -12.58
C PHE A 242 -0.30 -1.82 -13.82
N GLN A 243 0.65 -2.72 -13.66
CA GLN A 243 0.90 -3.83 -14.57
C GLN A 243 0.96 -5.14 -13.80
N TYR A 244 0.42 -6.21 -14.38
CA TYR A 244 0.37 -7.52 -13.74
C TYR A 244 0.90 -8.60 -14.67
N SER A 245 1.49 -9.63 -14.08
CA SER A 245 1.72 -10.93 -14.70
C SER A 245 0.68 -11.92 -14.18
N ASN A 246 0.32 -12.92 -14.99
CA ASN A 246 -0.53 -14.00 -14.52
C ASN A 246 0.30 -15.04 -13.75
N ASN A 247 -0.22 -15.48 -12.61
CA ASN A 247 0.31 -16.62 -11.87
C ASN A 247 -0.82 -17.64 -11.70
N MET A 248 -0.60 -18.89 -12.10
CA MET A 248 -1.65 -19.91 -12.11
C MET A 248 -2.14 -20.30 -10.71
N GLU A 249 -1.31 -20.16 -9.68
CA GLU A 249 -1.66 -20.55 -8.30
C GLU A 249 -2.28 -19.39 -7.50
N SER A 250 -1.81 -18.16 -7.76
CA SER A 250 -2.14 -16.97 -6.97
C SER A 250 -3.09 -16.00 -7.66
N GLY A 251 -3.37 -16.20 -8.95
CA GLY A 251 -4.04 -15.23 -9.80
C GLY A 251 -3.09 -14.15 -10.32
N PRO A 252 -3.62 -13.05 -10.89
CA PRO A 252 -2.78 -11.96 -11.40
C PRO A 252 -1.97 -11.30 -10.27
N LEU A 253 -0.66 -11.18 -10.41
CA LEU A 253 0.22 -10.53 -9.42
C LEU A 253 0.80 -9.23 -10.01
N PRO A 254 0.88 -8.13 -9.24
CA PRO A 254 1.47 -6.89 -9.71
C PRO A 254 2.95 -7.13 -10.02
N THR A 255 3.44 -6.47 -11.07
CA THR A 255 4.85 -6.52 -11.50
C THR A 255 5.47 -5.14 -11.40
N THR A 256 4.72 -4.10 -11.78
CA THR A 256 5.10 -2.71 -11.66
C THR A 256 3.88 -1.84 -11.38
N TRP A 257 4.11 -0.67 -10.81
CA TRP A 257 3.12 0.40 -10.83
C TRP A 257 3.78 1.77 -10.84
N GLU A 258 3.08 2.75 -11.42
CA GLU A 258 3.48 4.14 -11.40
C GLU A 258 2.55 4.95 -10.52
N VAL A 259 3.14 5.84 -9.71
CA VAL A 259 2.43 6.84 -8.91
C VAL A 259 2.80 8.21 -9.47
N LYS A 260 1.80 9.07 -9.71
CA LYS A 260 2.02 10.48 -10.07
C LYS A 260 1.13 11.38 -9.25
N GLN A 261 1.70 12.46 -8.73
CA GLN A 261 0.99 13.51 -7.99
C GLN A 261 1.26 14.86 -8.64
N TYR A 262 0.21 15.67 -8.70
CA TYR A 262 0.22 16.96 -9.34
C TYR A 262 -0.20 18.05 -8.36
N GLN A 263 0.44 19.21 -8.48
CA GLN A 263 0.02 20.43 -7.82
C GLN A 263 -0.42 21.43 -8.89
N PHE A 264 -1.60 22.00 -8.69
CA PHE A 264 -2.05 23.10 -9.54
C PHE A 264 -1.56 24.44 -8.97
N TYR A 265 -0.87 25.23 -9.79
CA TYR A 265 -0.34 26.54 -9.44
C TYR A 265 -0.33 27.44 -10.69
N GLU A 266 -0.71 28.72 -10.56
CA GLU A 266 -0.70 29.70 -11.67
C GLU A 266 -1.28 29.19 -13.01
N ASN A 267 -2.45 28.55 -12.99
CA ASN A 267 -3.09 28.02 -14.21
C ASN A 267 -2.36 26.85 -14.90
N GLN A 268 -1.43 26.19 -14.21
CA GLN A 268 -0.70 25.03 -14.72
C GLN A 268 -0.69 23.88 -13.70
N ASN A 269 -0.61 22.64 -14.20
CA ASN A 269 -0.40 21.45 -13.38
C ASN A 269 1.08 21.09 -13.38
N TYR A 270 1.69 21.06 -12.21
CA TYR A 270 3.08 20.66 -12.00
C TYR A 270 3.13 19.24 -11.46
N LEU A 271 3.93 18.37 -12.07
CA LEU A 271 4.25 17.06 -11.50
C LEU A 271 5.17 17.27 -10.29
N THR A 272 4.67 17.01 -9.09
CA THR A 272 5.43 17.23 -7.84
C THR A 272 6.01 15.95 -7.26
N TYR A 273 5.47 14.82 -7.67
CA TYR A 273 5.96 13.51 -7.28
C TYR A 273 5.62 12.51 -8.37
N ALA A 274 6.62 11.76 -8.81
CA ALA A 274 6.47 10.60 -9.66
C ALA A 274 7.27 9.46 -9.06
N SER A 275 6.73 8.26 -9.10
CA SER A 275 7.45 7.10 -8.67
C SER A 275 7.10 5.89 -9.51
N ARG A 276 8.10 5.07 -9.80
CA ARG A 276 7.94 3.76 -10.40
C ARG A 276 8.36 2.70 -9.40
N PHE A 277 7.45 1.81 -9.11
CA PHE A 277 7.71 0.62 -8.32
C PHE A 277 7.89 -0.57 -9.24
N LYS A 278 8.83 -1.43 -8.87
CA LYS A 278 9.07 -2.72 -9.46
C LYS A 278 8.97 -3.76 -8.35
N VAL A 279 8.21 -4.80 -8.62
CA VAL A 279 8.16 -5.99 -7.78
C VAL A 279 9.38 -6.85 -8.09
N ASP A 280 10.27 -6.99 -7.13
CA ASP A 280 11.47 -7.82 -7.27
C ASP A 280 11.17 -9.28 -6.91
N SER A 281 10.30 -9.52 -5.94
CA SER A 281 9.76 -10.86 -5.68
C SER A 281 8.42 -10.82 -4.95
N ILE A 282 7.54 -11.77 -5.27
CA ILE A 282 6.33 -12.08 -4.50
C ILE A 282 6.31 -13.60 -4.27
N LYS A 283 6.10 -14.00 -3.01
CA LYS A 283 5.79 -15.38 -2.62
C LYS A 283 4.49 -15.36 -1.84
N SER A 284 3.49 -16.10 -2.29
CA SER A 284 2.20 -16.30 -1.62
C SER A 284 2.20 -17.66 -0.91
N ASN A 285 1.22 -17.87 -0.02
CA ASN A 285 1.03 -19.13 0.73
C ASN A 285 2.28 -19.59 1.50
N VAL A 286 3.07 -18.63 1.98
CA VAL A 286 4.31 -18.89 2.71
C VAL A 286 4.02 -19.18 4.19
N THR A 287 4.77 -20.10 4.79
CA THR A 287 4.78 -20.28 6.25
C THR A 287 5.81 -19.32 6.86
N ILE A 288 5.35 -18.38 7.69
CA ILE A 288 6.22 -17.37 8.31
C ILE A 288 6.25 -17.60 9.83
N HIS A 289 7.44 -17.76 10.40
CA HIS A 289 7.59 -17.91 11.85
C HIS A 289 7.25 -16.60 12.60
N ILE A 290 6.56 -16.72 13.73
CA ILE A 290 6.10 -15.59 14.56
C ILE A 290 7.23 -14.62 14.95
N GLU A 291 8.44 -15.14 15.17
CA GLU A 291 9.63 -14.35 15.52
C GLU A 291 10.00 -13.29 14.47
N LYS A 292 9.55 -13.46 13.21
CA LYS A 292 9.76 -12.46 12.16
C LYS A 292 8.93 -11.19 12.39
N PHE A 293 7.79 -11.30 13.07
CA PHE A 293 6.88 -10.18 13.36
C PHE A 293 7.20 -9.45 14.66
N LYS A 294 8.10 -9.98 15.49
CA LYS A 294 8.57 -9.32 16.70
C LYS A 294 9.60 -8.25 16.36
N MET A 295 9.49 -7.08 16.99
CA MET A 295 10.52 -6.05 16.89
C MET A 295 11.73 -6.46 17.71
N LYS A 296 12.92 -6.38 17.10
CA LYS A 296 14.18 -6.53 17.81
C LYS A 296 14.57 -5.17 18.37
N LEU A 297 15.03 -5.13 19.62
CA LEU A 297 15.54 -3.94 20.28
C LEU A 297 17.06 -4.00 20.28
N PRO A 298 17.77 -3.38 19.33
CA PRO A 298 19.22 -3.40 19.32
C PRO A 298 19.78 -2.54 20.47
N PRO A 299 20.97 -2.87 21.01
CA PRO A 299 21.65 -2.01 21.98
C PRO A 299 21.81 -0.58 21.49
N GLY A 300 21.66 0.39 22.39
CA GLY A 300 21.69 1.82 22.08
C GLY A 300 20.42 2.37 21.44
N ALA A 301 19.39 1.54 21.16
CA ALA A 301 18.11 2.05 20.67
C ALA A 301 17.39 2.87 21.75
N HIS A 302 16.80 3.98 21.33
CA HIS A 302 15.93 4.81 22.15
C HIS A 302 14.50 4.28 22.02
N VAL A 303 13.91 3.85 23.13
CA VAL A 303 12.60 3.20 23.14
C VAL A 303 11.58 4.04 23.90
N SER A 304 10.45 4.29 23.27
CA SER A 304 9.22 4.80 23.89
C SER A 304 8.19 3.66 23.94
N ASP A 305 7.98 3.07 25.12
CA ASP A 305 7.05 1.97 25.33
C ASP A 305 5.73 2.48 25.91
N LEU A 306 4.69 2.46 25.10
CA LEU A 306 3.34 2.91 25.46
C LEU A 306 2.48 1.79 26.08
N ARG A 307 2.98 0.55 26.13
CA ARG A 307 2.27 -0.56 26.76
C ARG A 307 2.26 -0.40 28.28
N ASN A 308 3.34 0.14 28.83
CA ASN A 308 3.58 0.27 30.26
C ASN A 308 3.72 1.76 30.62
N PRO A 309 2.84 2.33 31.46
CA PRO A 309 3.03 3.68 31.94
C PRO A 309 4.26 3.74 32.86
N ASN A 310 4.98 4.85 32.82
CA ASN A 310 6.00 5.17 33.82
C ASN A 310 5.35 5.40 35.21
N PRO A 311 6.13 5.46 36.30
CA PRO A 311 5.58 5.66 37.66
C PRO A 311 4.71 6.91 37.84
N GLN A 312 4.80 7.88 36.93
CA GLN A 312 4.04 9.12 36.90
C GLN A 312 2.81 9.06 35.97
N GLY A 313 2.53 7.90 35.36
CA GLY A 313 1.39 7.69 34.45
C GLY A 313 1.64 8.12 32.99
N GLY A 314 2.87 8.51 32.63
CA GLY A 314 3.27 8.90 31.26
C GLY A 314 3.95 7.77 30.49
N GLU A 315 4.56 8.09 29.35
CA GLU A 315 5.27 7.11 28.50
C GLU A 315 6.55 6.58 29.17
N LEU A 316 6.80 5.27 29.08
CA LEU A 316 8.04 4.68 29.55
C LEU A 316 9.13 4.84 28.48
N ASN A 317 10.14 5.64 28.77
CA ASN A 317 11.26 5.89 27.87
C ASN A 317 12.56 5.29 28.41
N TYR A 318 13.31 4.55 27.59
CA TYR A 318 14.58 3.93 27.98
C TYR A 318 15.54 3.75 26.81
N ILE A 319 16.83 3.57 27.12
CA ILE A 319 17.86 3.19 26.16
C ILE A 319 18.21 1.72 26.39
N VAL A 320 18.17 0.91 25.34
CA VAL A 320 18.51 -0.51 25.39
C VAL A 320 19.99 -0.66 25.77
N GLN A 321 20.26 -1.35 26.86
CA GLN A 321 21.62 -1.64 27.31
C GLN A 321 22.22 -2.79 26.50
N GLU A 322 23.54 -2.83 26.37
CA GLU A 322 24.23 -4.06 25.96
C GLU A 322 24.07 -5.10 27.07
N ASP A 323 23.70 -6.33 26.70
CA ASP A 323 23.72 -7.44 27.64
C ASP A 323 25.14 -7.55 28.20
N SER A 324 25.30 -7.29 29.50
CA SER A 324 26.57 -7.48 30.18
C SER A 324 26.79 -8.99 30.33
N GLU A 325 27.81 -9.54 29.67
CA GLU A 325 28.23 -10.92 29.90
C GLU A 325 28.64 -11.18 31.36
#